data_AF-A0A350XUN6-F1
#
_entry.id   AF-A0A350XUN6-F1
#
_cell.length_a   1.000
_cell.length_b   1.000
_cell.length_c   1.000
_cell.angle_alpha   90.00
_cell.angle_beta   90.00
_cell.angle_gamma   90.00
#
_symmetry.space_group_name_H-M   'P 1'
#
loop_
_entity.id
_entity.type
_entity.pdbx_description
1 polymer ?
#
loop_
_entity_poly.entity_id
_entity_poly.type
_entity_poly.pdbx_seq_one_letter_code
_entity_poly.pdbx_strand_id
1 'polypeptide(L)'
;ETIYKKIWFTAKKSGREEMLKKGLKISNFLRKLGIDKRRKIFSEIINNLGGNLEMIVCGGAYLDAKYEKGMEDFGIKIINGYGITECSPAVTCNRLDAYKLGSVGIPLPCNEIKIKDPDEDGIGEICVRGKNVMVGYYNEP
;
A
#
# COMPACT_ATOMS: atom_id res chain seq x y z
N GLU A 1 -4.44 -7.81 3.11
CA GLU A 1 -4.36 -8.50 4.44
C GLU A 1 -4.09 -10.00 4.37
N THR A 2 -4.81 -10.75 3.54
CA THR A 2 -4.78 -12.23 3.50
C THR A 2 -3.38 -12.80 3.31
N ILE A 3 -2.60 -12.23 2.39
CA ILE A 3 -1.20 -12.65 2.14
C ILE A 3 -0.36 -12.54 3.40
N TYR A 4 -0.40 -11.37 4.06
CA TYR A 4 0.35 -11.12 5.30
C TYR A 4 -0.04 -12.09 6.42
N LYS A 5 -1.35 -12.29 6.65
CA LYS A 5 -1.85 -13.25 7.67
C LYS A 5 -1.38 -14.67 7.36
N LYS A 6 -1.38 -15.07 6.07
CA LYS A 6 -0.94 -16.40 5.63
C LYS A 6 0.55 -16.62 5.80
N ILE A 7 1.40 -15.60 5.59
CA ILE A 7 2.84 -15.67 5.87
C ILE A 7 3.09 -16.05 7.33
N TRP A 8 2.48 -15.31 8.26
CA TRP A 8 2.63 -15.58 9.69
C TRP A 8 2.03 -16.91 10.11
N PHE A 9 0.89 -17.30 9.54
CA PHE A 9 0.29 -18.61 9.77
C PHE A 9 1.23 -19.75 9.35
N THR A 10 1.82 -19.65 8.15
CA THR A 10 2.79 -20.65 7.66
C THR A 10 4.03 -20.71 8.54
N ALA A 11 4.56 -19.56 8.97
CA ALA A 11 5.71 -19.50 9.89
C ALA A 11 5.42 -20.16 11.25
N LYS A 12 4.20 -19.97 11.78
CA LYS A 12 3.74 -20.65 12.99
C LYS A 12 3.64 -22.16 12.80
N LYS A 13 2.98 -22.58 11.72
CA LYS A 13 2.78 -24.01 11.41
C LYS A 13 4.10 -24.76 11.18
N SER A 14 5.12 -24.09 10.65
CA SER A 14 6.45 -24.68 10.40
C SER A 14 7.43 -24.53 11.57
N GLY A 15 7.02 -23.93 12.70
CA GLY A 15 7.90 -23.67 13.84
C GLY A 15 8.97 -22.60 13.59
N ARG A 16 8.84 -21.81 12.52
CA ARG A 16 9.83 -20.79 12.09
C ARG A 16 9.47 -19.37 12.54
N GLU A 17 8.46 -19.19 13.38
CA GLU A 17 8.00 -17.86 13.83
C GLU A 17 9.13 -17.03 14.46
N GLU A 18 9.91 -17.62 15.38
CA GLU A 18 11.02 -16.92 16.03
C GLU A 18 12.17 -16.59 15.06
N MET A 19 12.41 -17.45 14.08
CA MET A 19 13.36 -17.18 13.00
C MET A 19 12.91 -15.97 12.17
N LEU A 20 11.63 -15.89 11.84
CA LEU A 20 11.06 -14.78 11.08
C LEU A 20 11.15 -13.46 11.86
N LYS A 21 10.82 -13.47 13.16
CA LYS A 21 10.99 -12.30 14.05
C LYS A 21 12.45 -11.85 14.15
N LYS A 22 13.39 -12.78 14.29
CA LYS A 22 14.84 -12.47 14.27
C LYS A 22 15.26 -11.89 12.93
N GLY A 23 14.79 -12.45 11.82
CA GLY A 23 15.02 -11.93 10.46
C GLY A 23 14.55 -10.49 10.31
N LEU A 24 13.38 -10.14 10.84
CA LEU A 24 12.86 -8.76 10.89
C LEU A 24 13.78 -7.83 11.69
N LYS A 25 14.24 -8.25 12.87
CA LYS A 25 15.17 -7.46 13.70
C LYS A 25 16.49 -7.20 12.97
N ILE A 26 17.07 -8.23 12.35
CA ILE A 26 18.31 -8.14 11.58
C ILE A 26 18.12 -7.22 10.37
N SER A 27 17.06 -7.42 9.61
CA SER A 27 16.72 -6.59 8.45
C SER A 27 16.58 -5.12 8.82
N ASN A 28 15.85 -4.81 9.90
CA ASN A 28 15.68 -3.44 10.37
C ASN A 28 16.99 -2.81 10.84
N PHE A 29 17.87 -3.58 11.49
CA PHE A 29 19.20 -3.10 11.87
C PHE A 29 20.06 -2.80 10.64
N LEU A 30 20.12 -3.72 9.66
CA LEU A 30 20.88 -3.52 8.42
C LEU A 30 20.37 -2.32 7.62
N ARG A 31 19.04 -2.14 7.53
CA ARG A 31 18.42 -0.99 6.86
C ARG A 31 18.79 0.34 7.52
N LYS A 32 18.91 0.40 8.85
CA LYS A 32 19.40 1.59 9.56
C LYS A 32 20.84 1.96 9.19
N LEU A 33 21.63 0.97 8.77
CA LEU A 33 23.00 1.15 8.26
C LEU A 33 23.04 1.38 6.73
N GLY A 34 21.90 1.54 6.07
CA GLY A 34 21.82 1.74 4.62
C GLY A 34 21.95 0.45 3.78
N ILE A 35 21.98 -0.72 4.42
CA ILE A 35 22.14 -2.01 3.75
C ILE A 35 20.79 -2.72 3.64
N ASP A 36 20.23 -2.80 2.42
CA ASP A 36 19.01 -3.57 2.17
C ASP A 36 19.35 -5.00 1.72
N LYS A 37 19.00 -5.98 2.56
CA LYS A 37 19.11 -7.42 2.26
C LYS A 37 17.78 -8.16 2.44
N ARG A 38 16.65 -7.45 2.46
CA ARG A 38 15.31 -8.04 2.65
C ARG A 38 15.05 -9.20 1.69
N ARG A 39 15.41 -9.04 0.41
CA ARG A 39 15.23 -10.08 -0.61
C ARG A 39 15.98 -11.38 -0.33
N LYS A 40 17.15 -11.30 0.32
CA LYS A 40 17.94 -12.47 0.72
C LYS A 40 17.45 -13.07 2.04
N ILE A 41 17.15 -12.21 3.03
CA ILE A 41 16.69 -12.62 4.37
C ILE A 41 15.31 -13.30 4.29
N PHE A 42 14.42 -12.79 3.44
CA PHE A 42 13.05 -13.28 3.27
C PHE A 42 12.84 -14.01 1.94
N SER A 43 13.90 -14.61 1.39
CA SER A 43 13.87 -15.31 0.10
C SER A 43 12.80 -16.40 0.07
N GLU A 44 12.59 -17.14 1.17
CA GLU A 44 11.53 -18.16 1.27
C GLU A 44 10.13 -17.55 1.06
N ILE A 45 9.83 -16.42 1.69
CA ILE A 45 8.54 -15.73 1.54
C ILE A 45 8.38 -15.24 0.09
N ILE A 46 9.42 -14.60 -0.45
CA ILE A 46 9.39 -14.01 -1.79
C ILE A 46 9.27 -15.10 -2.86
N ASN A 47 10.00 -16.20 -2.73
CA ASN A 47 9.94 -17.35 -3.65
C ASN A 47 8.56 -18.02 -3.61
N ASN A 48 7.94 -18.15 -2.44
CA ASN A 48 6.57 -18.67 -2.31
C ASN A 48 5.51 -17.74 -2.95
N LEU A 49 5.85 -16.47 -3.20
CA LEU A 49 5.04 -15.50 -3.92
C LEU A 49 5.48 -15.33 -5.39
N GLY A 50 6.32 -16.23 -5.92
CA GLY A 50 6.77 -16.23 -7.32
C GLY A 50 8.16 -15.65 -7.57
N GLY A 51 8.91 -15.27 -6.53
CA GLY A 51 10.33 -14.88 -6.61
C GLY A 51 10.61 -13.46 -7.11
N ASN A 52 9.69 -12.89 -7.88
CA ASN A 52 9.84 -11.59 -8.54
C ASN A 52 8.80 -10.54 -8.12
N LEU A 53 7.98 -10.82 -7.12
CA LEU A 53 7.00 -9.86 -6.61
C LEU A 53 7.70 -8.75 -5.82
N GLU A 54 7.62 -7.52 -6.32
CA GLU A 54 8.25 -6.34 -5.69
C GLU A 54 7.23 -5.36 -5.11
N MET A 55 6.04 -5.32 -5.71
CA MET A 55 5.01 -4.36 -5.39
C MET A 55 3.61 -4.97 -5.54
N ILE A 56 2.69 -4.56 -4.68
CA ILE A 56 1.26 -4.81 -4.81
C ILE A 56 0.54 -3.47 -4.78
N VAL A 57 -0.31 -3.21 -5.76
CA VAL A 57 -1.20 -2.04 -5.78
C VAL A 57 -2.53 -2.44 -5.12
N CYS A 58 -3.04 -1.60 -4.23
CA CYS A 58 -4.27 -1.81 -3.46
C CYS A 58 -5.18 -0.58 -3.56
N GLY A 59 -6.49 -0.81 -3.45
CA GLY A 59 -7.51 0.23 -3.42
C GLY A 59 -8.91 -0.36 -3.23
N GLY A 60 -9.93 0.49 -3.22
CA GLY A 60 -11.35 0.11 -3.14
C GLY A 60 -11.90 -0.14 -1.72
N ALA A 61 -11.04 -0.43 -0.74
CA ALA A 61 -11.42 -0.55 0.66
C ALA A 61 -10.31 -0.02 1.58
N TYR A 62 -10.65 0.24 2.85
CA TYR A 62 -9.67 0.62 3.86
C TYR A 62 -8.57 -0.45 3.98
N LEU A 63 -7.33 0.00 4.06
CA LEU A 63 -6.16 -0.83 4.31
C LEU A 63 -5.43 -0.31 5.55
N ASP A 64 -5.37 -1.15 6.58
CA ASP A 64 -4.64 -0.82 7.81
C ASP A 64 -3.13 -0.75 7.53
N ALA A 65 -2.50 0.35 7.96
CA ALA A 65 -1.08 0.64 7.79
C ALA A 65 -0.16 -0.48 8.32
N LYS A 66 -0.62 -1.31 9.27
CA LYS A 66 0.15 -2.46 9.76
C LYS A 66 0.42 -3.50 8.67
N TYR A 67 -0.50 -3.66 7.71
CA TYR A 67 -0.33 -4.59 6.60
C TYR A 67 0.59 -4.01 5.53
N GLU A 68 0.50 -2.71 5.26
CA GLU A 68 1.44 -2.00 4.39
C GLU A 68 2.87 -2.15 4.91
N LYS A 69 3.08 -1.76 6.18
CA LYS A 69 4.37 -1.88 6.85
C LYS A 69 4.86 -3.33 6.90
N GLY A 70 3.98 -4.26 7.26
CA GLY A 70 4.35 -5.67 7.43
C GLY A 70 4.84 -6.33 6.14
N MET A 71 4.21 -6.01 5.00
CA MET A 71 4.67 -6.47 3.69
C MET A 71 5.97 -5.75 3.28
N GLU A 72 6.08 -4.46 3.57
CA GLU A 72 7.30 -3.70 3.29
C GLU A 72 8.50 -4.23 4.09
N ASP A 73 8.31 -4.66 5.33
CA ASP A 73 9.36 -5.26 6.15
C ASP A 73 9.94 -6.53 5.49
N PHE A 74 9.13 -7.27 4.72
CA PHE A 74 9.57 -8.40 3.88
C PHE A 74 10.18 -8.00 2.54
N GLY A 75 10.16 -6.71 2.20
CA GLY A 75 10.71 -6.17 0.95
C GLY A 75 9.70 -6.04 -0.18
N ILE A 76 8.39 -6.17 0.10
CA ILE A 76 7.32 -6.04 -0.88
C ILE A 76 6.57 -4.74 -0.60
N LYS A 77 6.64 -3.77 -1.51
CA LYS A 77 5.96 -2.48 -1.32
C LYS A 77 4.46 -2.62 -1.54
N ILE A 78 3.66 -2.05 -0.65
CA ILE A 78 2.22 -1.91 -0.87
C ILE A 78 1.94 -0.46 -1.27
N ILE A 79 1.44 -0.28 -2.49
CA ILE A 79 1.02 1.01 -3.01
C ILE A 79 -0.49 1.11 -2.87
N ASN A 80 -0.94 1.92 -1.92
CA ASN A 80 -2.35 2.14 -1.67
C ASN A 80 -2.85 3.36 -2.44
N GLY A 81 -4.07 3.29 -2.97
CA GLY A 81 -4.68 4.36 -3.75
C GLY A 81 -6.19 4.42 -3.54
N TYR A 82 -6.75 5.61 -3.77
CA TYR A 82 -8.18 5.85 -3.73
C TYR A 82 -8.70 6.14 -5.13
N GLY A 83 -9.92 5.68 -5.39
CA GLY A 83 -10.52 5.72 -6.69
C GLY A 83 -11.99 5.27 -6.67
N ILE A 84 -12.74 5.76 -7.64
CA ILE A 84 -14.15 5.43 -7.90
C ILE A 84 -14.36 5.34 -9.42
N THR A 85 -15.40 4.62 -9.84
CA THR A 85 -15.70 4.36 -11.27
C THR A 85 -15.82 5.66 -12.07
N GLU A 86 -16.43 6.68 -11.45
CA GLU A 86 -16.66 8.02 -11.98
C GLU A 86 -15.35 8.78 -12.29
N CYS A 87 -14.19 8.25 -11.86
CA CYS A 87 -12.86 8.82 -12.07
C CYS A 87 -11.91 7.90 -12.86
N SER A 88 -12.43 6.87 -13.55
CA SER A 88 -11.71 6.02 -14.50
C SER A 88 -10.35 5.42 -14.07
N PRO A 89 -10.27 4.58 -13.02
CA PRO A 89 -11.02 4.57 -11.76
C PRO A 89 -10.21 5.24 -10.63
N ALA A 90 -8.99 5.73 -10.87
CA ALA A 90 -8.06 6.14 -9.83
C ALA A 90 -8.02 7.67 -9.66
N VAL A 91 -8.00 8.12 -8.41
CA VAL A 91 -7.95 9.55 -8.03
C VAL A 91 -6.59 9.89 -7.43
N THR A 92 -6.20 9.15 -6.40
CA THR A 92 -4.90 9.29 -5.72
C THR A 92 -4.15 7.95 -5.70
N CYS A 93 -2.84 8.04 -5.58
CA CYS A 93 -2.01 6.86 -5.38
C CYS A 93 -0.77 7.21 -4.57
N ASN A 94 -0.36 6.33 -3.67
CA ASN A 94 0.95 6.43 -3.05
C ASN A 94 2.03 6.27 -4.13
N ARG A 95 3.11 7.04 -4.04
CA ARG A 95 4.19 6.97 -5.04
C ARG A 95 5.49 6.47 -4.41
N LEU A 96 6.34 5.88 -5.23
CA LEU A 96 7.65 5.39 -4.78
C LEU A 96 8.57 6.50 -4.28
N ASP A 97 8.44 7.69 -4.86
CA ASP A 97 9.19 8.91 -4.55
C ASP A 97 8.55 9.75 -3.42
N ALA A 98 7.27 9.53 -3.11
CA ALA A 98 6.51 10.27 -2.11
C ALA A 98 5.60 9.32 -1.29
N TYR A 99 6.19 8.26 -0.73
CA TYR A 99 5.46 7.21 -0.03
C TYR A 99 5.09 7.63 1.40
N LYS A 100 3.82 7.50 1.78
CA LYS A 100 3.34 7.70 3.15
C LYS A 100 2.49 6.51 3.62
N LEU A 101 2.97 5.80 4.64
CA LEU A 101 2.25 4.68 5.27
C LEU A 101 0.87 5.13 5.78
N GLY A 102 -0.15 4.31 5.52
CA GLY A 102 -1.53 4.58 5.94
C GLY A 102 -2.23 5.71 5.19
N SER A 103 -1.64 6.18 4.08
CA SER A 103 -2.23 7.18 3.19
C SER A 103 -2.65 6.53 1.87
N VAL A 104 -3.71 7.05 1.25
CA VAL A 104 -4.07 6.75 -0.15
C VAL A 104 -3.24 7.55 -1.16
N GLY A 105 -2.24 8.28 -0.66
CA GLY A 105 -1.23 9.00 -1.46
C GLY A 105 -1.68 10.37 -1.93
N ILE A 106 -1.09 10.81 -3.04
CA ILE A 106 -1.31 12.14 -3.62
C ILE A 106 -2.15 12.06 -4.90
N PRO A 107 -2.76 13.17 -5.36
CA PRO A 107 -3.50 13.19 -6.62
C PRO A 107 -2.66 12.67 -7.80
N LEU A 108 -3.28 11.91 -8.69
CA LEU A 108 -2.67 11.59 -9.98
C LEU A 108 -2.43 12.87 -10.79
N PRO A 109 -1.45 12.92 -11.72
CA PRO A 109 -1.13 14.13 -12.46
C PRO A 109 -2.28 14.75 -13.27
N CYS A 110 -3.31 13.97 -13.59
CA CYS A 110 -4.51 14.42 -14.31
C CYS A 110 -5.63 14.95 -13.40
N ASN A 111 -5.48 14.86 -12.07
CA ASN A 111 -6.47 15.21 -11.08
C ASN A 111 -6.05 16.42 -10.24
N GLU A 112 -7.01 17.30 -10.01
CA GLU A 112 -7.02 18.30 -8.95
C GLU A 112 -8.02 17.88 -7.87
N ILE A 113 -7.67 18.08 -6.61
CA ILE A 113 -8.51 17.70 -5.47
C ILE A 113 -8.71 18.92 -4.57
N LYS A 114 -9.94 19.08 -4.09
CA LYS A 114 -10.30 20.03 -3.03
C LYS A 114 -11.01 19.29 -1.91
N ILE A 115 -10.70 19.65 -0.66
CA ILE A 115 -11.53 19.31 0.49
C ILE A 115 -12.55 20.43 0.65
N LYS A 116 -13.83 20.11 0.49
CA LYS A 116 -14.94 21.04 0.57
C LYS A 116 -15.54 20.98 1.99
N ASP A 117 -15.79 22.17 2.53
CA ASP A 117 -16.36 22.39 3.87
C ASP A 117 -15.65 21.58 4.98
N PRO A 118 -14.31 21.71 5.13
CA PRO A 118 -13.58 20.98 6.15
C PRO A 118 -13.96 21.44 7.55
N ASP A 119 -14.02 20.50 8.49
CA ASP A 119 -14.09 20.76 9.93
C ASP A 119 -12.74 21.24 10.51
N GLU A 120 -12.67 21.39 11.84
CA GLU A 120 -11.47 21.85 12.55
C GLU A 120 -10.26 20.92 12.38
N ASP A 121 -10.49 19.62 12.12
CA ASP A 121 -9.47 18.62 11.86
C ASP A 121 -9.09 18.53 10.37
N GLY A 122 -9.72 19.34 9.52
CA GLY A 122 -9.49 19.37 8.07
C GLY A 122 -10.25 18.27 7.31
N ILE A 123 -11.24 17.63 7.92
CA ILE A 123 -12.03 16.54 7.34
C ILE A 123 -13.26 17.14 6.65
N GLY A 124 -13.47 16.79 5.38
CA GLY A 124 -14.60 17.28 4.60
C GLY A 124 -14.84 16.44 3.34
N GLU A 125 -15.73 16.92 2.46
CA GLU A 125 -16.08 16.25 1.22
C GLU A 125 -14.92 16.33 0.21
N ILE A 126 -14.54 15.20 -0.40
CA ILE A 126 -13.48 15.16 -1.41
C ILE A 126 -14.09 15.48 -2.78
N CYS A 127 -13.76 16.64 -3.33
CA CYS A 127 -14.13 17.02 -4.70
C CYS A 127 -12.95 16.79 -5.64
N VAL A 128 -13.21 16.15 -6.78
CA VAL A 128 -12.20 15.80 -7.78
C VAL A 128 -12.55 16.46 -9.12
N ARG A 129 -11.54 17.06 -9.76
CA ARG A 129 -11.63 17.56 -11.14
C ARG A 129 -10.46 17.01 -11.94
N GLY A 130 -10.72 16.43 -13.11
CA GLY A 130 -9.66 15.87 -13.94
C GLY A 130 -10.16 15.35 -15.28
N LYS A 131 -9.23 15.03 -16.18
CA LYS A 131 -9.55 14.50 -17.53
C LYS A 131 -10.17 13.09 -17.50
N ASN A 132 -10.01 12.39 -16.38
CA ASN A 132 -10.50 11.05 -16.09
C ASN A 132 -11.85 11.06 -15.36
N VAL A 133 -12.36 12.22 -14.95
CA VAL A 133 -13.71 12.35 -14.40
C VAL A 133 -14.71 12.15 -15.54
N MET A 134 -15.69 11.30 -15.31
CA MET A 134 -16.74 11.00 -16.28
C MET A 134 -17.55 12.24 -16.65
N VAL A 135 -18.22 12.18 -17.80
CA VAL A 135 -19.08 13.28 -18.28
C VAL A 135 -20.40 13.40 -17.50
N GLY A 136 -20.82 12.32 -16.83
CA GLY A 136 -22.10 12.23 -16.14
C GLY A 136 -22.64 10.80 -16.18
N TYR A 137 -23.75 10.57 -15.48
CA TYR A 137 -24.46 9.30 -15.53
C TYR A 137 -25.35 9.22 -16.79
N TYR A 138 -25.49 8.01 -17.34
CA TYR A 138 -26.34 7.81 -18.52
C TYR A 138 -27.82 8.01 -18.17
N ASN A 139 -28.54 8.77 -18.99
CA ASN A 139 -29.94 9.17 -18.79
C ASN A 139 -30.23 9.96 -17.49
N GLU A 140 -29.21 10.52 -16.86
CA GLU A 140 -29.33 11.39 -15.68
C GLU A 140 -28.52 12.68 -15.89
N PRO A 141 -29.02 13.62 -16.74
CA PRO A 141 -28.37 14.89 -17.03
C PRO A 141 -28.47 15.92 -15.89
#